data_AF-A0A535EZL0-F1
#
_entry.id   AF-A0A535EZL0-F1
#
_cell.length_a   1.000
_cell.length_b   1.000
_cell.length_c   1.000
_cell.angle_alpha   90.00
_cell.angle_beta   90.00
_cell.angle_gamma   90.00
#
_symmetry.space_group_name_H-M   'P 1'
#
loop_
_entity.id
_entity.type
_entity.pdbx_description
1 polymer ?
#
loop_
_entity_poly.entity_id
_entity_poly.type
_entity_poly.pdbx_seq_one_letter_code
_entity_poly.pdbx_strand_id
1 'polypeptide(L)'
;MGQSFELESVEQLAAAAVGEPGQRHFFLVAREGAMGMTLACEKFHIQGLLTRARQLLEAQELAAEAEGADPAGTPPVGEPDWSIG
;
A
#
# COMPACT_ATOMS: atom_id res chain seq x y z
N MET A 1 8.89 -14.42 15.51
CA MET A 1 9.01 -13.03 16.02
C MET A 1 8.55 -12.13 14.88
N GLY A 2 7.44 -11.42 15.05
CA GLY A 2 7.01 -10.44 14.04
C GLY A 2 7.89 -9.21 14.13
N GLN A 3 8.37 -8.72 12.99
CA GLN A 3 8.93 -7.37 12.91
C GLN A 3 7.74 -6.39 12.87
N SER A 4 7.90 -5.19 13.41
CA SER A 4 6.90 -4.13 13.33
C SER A 4 7.59 -2.86 12.91
N PHE A 5 7.03 -2.16 11.94
CA PHE A 5 7.50 -0.86 11.50
C PHE A 5 6.42 0.16 11.82
N GLU A 6 6.78 1.21 12.54
CA GLU A 6 5.88 2.31 12.85
C GLU A 6 6.17 3.49 11.94
N LEU A 7 5.12 3.98 11.29
CA LEU A 7 5.14 5.22 10.50
C LEU A 7 4.28 6.22 11.26
N GLU A 8 4.88 7.31 11.73
CA GLU A 8 4.17 8.27 12.60
C GLU A 8 3.19 9.12 11.79
N SER A 9 3.55 9.52 10.58
CA SER A 9 2.70 10.34 9.71
C SER A 9 2.81 9.92 8.24
N VAL A 10 2.09 8.85 7.88
CA VAL A 10 2.01 8.41 6.47
C VAL A 10 1.27 9.45 5.64
N GLU A 11 1.98 10.05 4.69
CA GLU A 11 1.42 11.02 3.75
C GLU A 11 0.79 10.33 2.54
N GLN A 12 1.35 9.19 2.13
CA GLN A 12 0.86 8.40 1.00
C GLN A 12 0.98 6.91 1.29
N LEU A 13 -0.07 6.16 0.94
CA LEU A 13 -0.09 4.70 0.97
C LEU A 13 -0.64 4.18 -0.37
N ALA A 14 0.17 3.37 -1.06
CA ALA A 14 -0.15 2.82 -2.37
C ALA A 14 -0.02 1.28 -2.39
N ALA A 15 -0.85 0.65 -3.20
CA ALA A 15 -0.72 -0.77 -3.53
C ALA A 15 -0.16 -0.89 -4.95
N ALA A 16 0.89 -1.68 -5.13
CA ALA A 16 1.53 -1.90 -6.42
C ALA A 16 1.54 -3.36 -6.80
N ALA A 17 1.45 -3.62 -8.11
CA ALA A 17 1.64 -4.94 -8.69
C ALA A 17 2.62 -4.82 -9.86
N VAL A 18 3.78 -5.48 -9.74
CA VAL A 18 4.88 -5.37 -10.70
C VAL A 18 5.05 -6.71 -11.42
N GLY A 19 5.17 -6.64 -12.75
CA GLY A 19 5.34 -7.79 -13.63
C GLY A 19 4.09 -8.16 -14.44
N GLU A 20 4.26 -9.17 -15.28
CA GLU A 20 3.20 -9.65 -16.18
C GLU A 20 2.07 -10.35 -15.42
N PRO A 21 0.81 -10.29 -15.91
CA PRO A 21 -0.29 -11.06 -15.34
C PRO A 21 0.08 -12.55 -15.15
N GLY A 22 -0.16 -13.08 -13.95
CA GLY A 22 0.22 -14.45 -13.57
C GLY A 22 1.63 -14.58 -12.96
N GLN A 23 2.48 -13.55 -13.08
CA GLN A 23 3.83 -13.50 -12.49
C GLN A 23 4.03 -12.18 -11.70
N ARG A 24 2.93 -11.58 -11.24
CA ARG A 24 2.98 -10.32 -10.49
C ARG A 24 3.49 -10.54 -9.08
N HIS A 25 4.42 -9.70 -8.69
CA HIS A 25 4.76 -9.47 -7.30
C HIS A 25 3.94 -8.29 -6.78
N PHE A 26 3.52 -8.36 -5.53
CA PHE A 26 2.61 -7.39 -4.93
C PHE A 26 3.30 -6.67 -3.79
N PHE A 27 3.06 -5.36 -3.70
CA PHE A 27 3.72 -4.50 -2.73
C PHE A 27 2.75 -3.50 -2.10
N LEU A 28 3.01 -3.15 -0.85
CA LEU A 28 2.51 -1.92 -0.24
C LEU A 28 3.68 -0.93 -0.17
N VAL A 29 3.43 0.29 -0.62
CA VAL A 29 4.41 1.37 -0.60
C VAL A 29 3.84 2.49 0.26
N ALA A 30 4.60 2.89 1.28
CA ALA A 30 4.26 4.01 2.15
C ALA A 30 5.32 5.09 2.04
N ARG A 31 4.90 6.35 2.18
CA ARG A 31 5.80 7.51 2.16
C ARG A 31 5.54 8.43 3.34
N GLU A 32 6.62 8.89 3.93
CA GLU A 32 6.69 9.94 4.95
C GLU A 32 7.81 10.92 4.56
N GLY A 33 7.45 12.03 3.93
CA GLY A 33 8.40 13.03 3.45
C GLY A 33 9.36 12.46 2.38
N ALA A 34 10.64 12.35 2.72
CA ALA A 34 11.67 11.76 1.83
C ALA A 34 11.89 10.26 2.07
N MET A 35 11.32 9.70 3.13
CA MET A 35 11.43 8.28 3.46
C MET A 35 10.32 7.50 2.78
N GLY A 36 10.70 6.48 2.02
CA GLY A 36 9.77 5.51 1.43
C GLY A 36 10.02 4.14 2.05
N MET A 37 8.96 3.36 2.20
CA MET A 37 9.03 1.96 2.63
C MET A 37 8.27 1.10 1.63
N THR A 38 8.87 -0.02 1.25
CA THR A 38 8.29 -1.03 0.36
C THR A 38 8.16 -2.36 1.10
N LEU A 39 6.94 -2.86 1.19
CA LEU A 39 6.61 -4.14 1.79
C LEU A 39 6.18 -5.10 0.69
N ALA A 40 6.89 -6.23 0.53
CA ALA A 40 6.45 -7.32 -0.32
C ALA A 40 5.36 -8.13 0.38
N CYS A 41 4.24 -8.34 -0.30
CA CYS A 41 3.08 -9.04 0.25
C CYS A 41 2.50 -10.03 -0.76
N GLU A 42 1.69 -10.95 -0.27
CA GLU A 42 0.78 -11.72 -1.11
C GLU A 42 -0.43 -10.90 -1.56
N LYS A 43 -1.01 -11.27 -2.72
CA LYS A 43 -2.20 -10.61 -3.28
C LYS A 43 -3.36 -10.55 -2.27
N PHE A 44 -3.59 -11.62 -1.51
CA PHE A 44 -4.69 -11.69 -0.56
C PHE A 44 -4.50 -10.74 0.63
N HIS A 45 -3.26 -10.45 1.04
CA HIS A 45 -2.96 -9.45 2.06
C HIS A 45 -3.41 -8.05 1.61
N ILE A 46 -3.07 -7.67 0.37
CA ILE A 46 -3.51 -6.39 -0.20
C ILE A 46 -5.03 -6.31 -0.29
N GLN A 47 -5.68 -7.37 -0.77
CA GLN A 47 -7.15 -7.41 -0.86
C GLN A 47 -7.82 -7.25 0.50
N GLY A 48 -7.34 -7.97 1.52
CA GLY A 48 -7.87 -7.88 2.88
C GLY A 48 -7.71 -6.48 3.46
N LEU A 49 -6.52 -5.88 3.31
CA LEU A 49 -6.23 -4.53 3.77
C LEU A 49 -7.13 -3.50 3.10
N LEU A 50 -7.22 -3.50 1.76
CA LEU A 50 -8.03 -2.54 1.01
C LEU A 50 -9.52 -2.67 1.36
N THR A 51 -10.00 -3.91 1.50
CA THR A 51 -11.39 -4.17 1.92
C THR A 51 -11.66 -3.55 3.29
N ARG A 52 -10.77 -3.78 4.26
CA ARG A 52 -10.91 -3.23 5.60
C ARG A 52 -10.77 -1.70 5.64
N ALA A 53 -9.81 -1.14 4.92
CA ALA A 53 -9.61 0.30 4.84
C ALA A 53 -10.86 1.00 4.29
N ARG A 54 -11.43 0.44 3.21
CA ARG A 54 -12.68 0.95 2.64
C ARG A 54 -13.84 0.90 3.64
N GLN A 55 -14.03 -0.23 4.34
CA GLN A 55 -15.06 -0.34 5.39
C GLN A 55 -14.88 0.70 6.50
N LEU A 56 -13.65 0.99 6.90
CA LEU A 56 -13.35 1.99 7.93
C LEU A 56 -13.62 3.42 7.44
N LEU A 57 -13.31 3.73 6.18
CA LEU A 57 -13.61 5.02 5.58
C LEU A 57 -15.12 5.23 5.42
N GLU A 58 -15.83 4.21 4.93
CA GLU A 58 -17.29 4.21 4.80
C GLU A 58 -17.97 4.41 6.16
N ALA A 59 -17.50 3.71 7.21
CA ALA A 59 -18.03 3.86 8.57
C ALA A 59 -17.85 5.26 9.18
N GLN A 60 -16.88 6.03 8.69
CA GLN A 60 -16.64 7.41 9.11
C GLN A 60 -17.26 8.44 8.17
N GLU A 61 -18.02 8.01 7.16
CA GLU A 61 -18.59 8.88 6.12
C GLU A 61 -17.50 9.67 5.35
N LEU A 62 -16.25 9.15 5.37
CA LEU A 62 -15.07 9.72 4.71
C LEU A 62 -14.82 9.08 3.33
N ALA A 63 -15.79 8.31 2.82
CA ALA A 63 -15.68 7.72 1.49
C ALA A 63 -15.72 8.83 0.43
N ALA A 64 -14.54 9.33 0.06
CA ALA A 64 -14.39 10.27 -1.03
C ALA A 64 -14.78 9.62 -2.35
N GLU A 65 -15.40 10.40 -3.24
CA GLU A 65 -15.44 10.06 -4.66
C GLU A 65 -13.99 9.88 -5.12
N ALA A 66 -13.69 8.74 -5.72
CA ALA A 66 -12.35 8.47 -6.22
C ALA A 66 -12.07 9.37 -7.43
N GLU A 67 -11.72 10.63 -7.16
CA GLU A 67 -11.07 11.48 -8.15
C GLU A 67 -9.78 10.77 -8.55
N GLY A 68 -9.66 10.52 -9.86
CA GLY A 68 -8.68 9.59 -10.42
C GLY A 68 -7.31 9.80 -9.80
N ALA A 69 -6.79 8.74 -9.17
CA ALA A 69 -5.47 8.78 -8.56
C ALA A 69 -4.46 9.27 -9.60
N ASP A 70 -3.79 10.39 -9.33
CA ASP A 70 -2.76 10.92 -10.21
C ASP A 70 -1.62 9.88 -10.27
N PRO A 71 -1.38 9.23 -11.43
CA PRO A 71 -0.31 8.26 -11.56
C PRO A 71 1.07 8.88 -11.28
N ALA A 72 1.24 10.20 -11.47
CA ALA A 72 2.48 10.90 -11.15
C ALA A 72 2.73 11.02 -9.64
N GLY A 73 1.69 10.88 -8.80
CA GLY A 73 1.78 10.90 -7.35
C GLY A 73 2.07 9.54 -6.71
N THR A 74 2.14 8.46 -7.50
CA THR A 74 2.39 7.12 -6.94
C THR A 74 3.86 6.98 -6.55
N PRO A 75 4.18 6.63 -5.29
CA PRO A 75 5.57 6.43 -4.89
C PRO A 75 6.20 5.28 -5.68
N PRO A 76 7.48 5.39 -6.08
CA PRO A 76 8.15 4.32 -6.81
C PRO A 76 8.26 3.06 -5.95
N VAL A 77 8.09 1.89 -6.56
CA VAL A 77 8.35 0.61 -5.90
C VAL A 77 9.86 0.40 -5.87
N GLY A 78 10.45 0.43 -4.67
CA GLY A 78 11.87 0.15 -4.44
C GLY A 78 12.14 -1.33 -4.21
N GLU A 79 13.36 -1.65 -3.77
CA GLU A 79 13.65 -2.95 -3.19
C GLU A 79 12.82 -3.13 -1.90
N PRO A 80 12.27 -4.34 -1.65
CA PRO A 80 11.44 -4.55 -0.47
C PRO A 80 12.30 -4.49 0.80
N ASP A 81 11.95 -3.58 1.70
CA ASP A 81 12.53 -3.51 3.05
C ASP A 81 12.17 -4.75 3.86
N TRP A 82 10.99 -5.33 3.56
CA TRP A 82 10.50 -6.52 4.23
C TRP A 82 9.52 -7.32 3.35
N SER A 83 9.33 -8.60 3.65
CA SER A 83 8.39 -9.52 3.03
C SER A 83 7.49 -10.21 4.07
N ILE A 84 6.19 -10.26 3.80
CA ILE A 84 5.22 -11.01 4.61
C ILE A 84 4.80 -12.27 3.84
N GLY A 85 4.95 -13.44 4.48
CA GLY A 85 4.54 -14.76 4.00
C GLY A 85 3.91 -15.60 5.09
#